data_AF-A0A6C9QAM6-F1
#
_entry.id   AF-A0A6C9QAM6-F1
#
_cell.length_a   1.000
_cell.length_b   1.000
_cell.length_c   1.000
_cell.angle_alpha   90.00
_cell.angle_beta   90.00
_cell.angle_gamma   90.00
#
_symmetry.space_group_name_H-M   'P 1'
#
loop_
_entity.id
_entity.type
_entity.pdbx_description
1 polymer ?
#
loop_
_entity_poly.entity_id
_entity_poly.type
_entity_poly.pdbx_seq_one_letter_code
_entity_poly.pdbx_strand_id
1 'polypeptide(L)'
;VEQQQLPQVAWLAEHLAAQLEAIAREATAWSLREWDSAPPKIARWQRKRIQHQDFERRLSEMVAERRARLARVTDLVEQQTLHREVEAYEARLARCRHALEKIENRLARLTR
;
A
#
# COMPACT_ATOMS: atom_id res chain seq x y z
N VAL A 1 1.65 -2.25 42.48
CA VAL A 1 2.47 -1.53 41.48
C VAL A 1 1.96 -1.78 40.06
N GLU A 2 1.66 -3.02 39.66
CA GLU A 2 1.17 -3.33 38.30
C GLU A 2 -0.15 -2.63 37.90
N GLN A 3 -1.13 -2.50 38.80
CA GLN A 3 -2.42 -1.87 38.47
C GLN A 3 -2.33 -0.35 38.18
N GLN A 4 -1.32 0.35 38.70
CA GLN A 4 -1.13 1.79 38.47
C GLN A 4 -0.46 2.09 37.12
N GLN A 5 0.21 1.11 36.51
CA GLN A 5 0.89 1.28 35.23
C GLN A 5 -0.04 1.02 34.04
N LEU A 6 -1.10 0.22 34.21
CA LEU A 6 -2.10 -0.05 33.17
C LEU A 6 -2.71 1.21 32.52
N PRO A 7 -3.17 2.23 33.26
CA PRO A 7 -3.70 3.44 32.64
C PRO A 7 -2.63 4.27 31.92
N GLN A 8 -1.38 4.24 32.41
CA GLN A 8 -0.25 4.94 31.78
C GLN A 8 0.16 4.26 30.47
N VAL A 9 0.18 2.92 30.46
CA VAL A 9 0.45 2.11 29.25
C VAL A 9 -0.66 2.29 28.22
N ALA A 10 -1.93 2.29 28.64
CA ALA A 10 -3.05 2.53 27.73
C ALA A 10 -2.97 3.92 27.09
N TRP A 11 -2.70 4.95 27.91
CA TRP A 11 -2.53 6.32 27.41
C TRP A 11 -1.36 6.43 26.42
N LEU A 12 -0.22 5.82 26.72
CA LEU A 12 0.93 5.80 25.82
C LEU A 12 0.62 5.06 24.51
N ALA A 13 -0.10 3.95 24.56
CA ALA A 13 -0.49 3.19 23.37
C ALA A 13 -1.42 4.00 22.46
N GLU A 14 -2.44 4.66 23.03
CA GLU A 14 -3.34 5.55 22.30
C GLU A 14 -2.58 6.74 21.70
N HIS A 15 -1.69 7.35 22.47
CA HIS A 15 -0.92 8.50 22.01
C HIS A 15 0.04 8.12 20.87
N LEU A 16 0.73 6.98 20.98
CA LEU A 16 1.62 6.47 19.93
C LEU A 16 0.83 6.11 18.66
N ALA A 17 -0.33 5.48 18.78
CA ALA A 17 -1.18 5.18 17.63
C ALA A 17 -1.63 6.46 16.91
N ALA A 18 -2.06 7.47 17.66
CA ALA A 18 -2.46 8.77 17.11
C ALA A 18 -1.28 9.50 16.42
N GLN A 19 -0.08 9.43 16.99
CA GLN A 19 1.13 10.00 16.39
C GLN A 19 1.52 9.27 15.11
N LEU A 20 1.48 7.94 15.09
CA LEU A 20 1.75 7.15 13.89
C LEU A 20 0.75 7.48 12.78
N GLU A 21 -0.53 7.59 13.08
CA GLU A 21 -1.54 8.01 12.11
C GLU A 21 -1.32 9.44 11.59
N ALA A 22 -0.95 10.38 12.46
CA ALA A 22 -0.69 11.76 12.07
C ALA A 22 0.52 11.84 11.13
N ILE A 23 1.62 11.17 11.48
CA ILE A 23 2.82 11.10 10.64
C ILE A 23 2.51 10.41 9.30
N ALA A 24 1.72 9.33 9.31
CA ALA A 24 1.32 8.65 8.08
C ALA A 24 0.48 9.55 7.17
N ARG A 25 -0.48 10.31 7.74
CA ARG A 25 -1.29 11.30 7.01
C ARG A 25 -0.45 12.44 6.45
N GLU A 26 0.49 12.97 7.22
CA GLU A 26 1.38 14.03 6.73
C GLU A 26 2.32 13.50 5.64
N ALA A 27 2.96 12.35 5.82
CA ALA A 27 3.86 11.75 4.83
C ALA A 27 3.16 11.48 3.49
N THR A 28 1.92 10.96 3.54
CA THR A 28 1.10 10.76 2.34
C THR A 28 0.72 12.08 1.67
N ALA A 29 0.28 13.08 2.44
CA ALA A 29 -0.08 14.40 1.90
C ALA A 29 1.13 15.21 1.39
N TRP A 30 2.32 15.01 1.95
CA TRP A 30 3.53 15.73 1.56
C TRP A 30 4.06 15.24 0.21
N SER A 31 4.02 13.92 -0.03
CA SER A 31 4.38 13.32 -1.33
C SER A 31 3.58 13.86 -2.52
N LEU A 32 2.36 14.34 -2.26
CA LEU A 32 1.49 14.96 -3.26
C LEU A 32 1.86 16.44 -3.49
N ARG A 33 2.17 17.18 -2.41
CA ARG A 33 2.46 18.63 -2.46
C ARG A 33 3.80 18.97 -3.10
N GLU A 34 4.80 18.09 -3.01
CA GLU A 34 6.11 18.28 -3.64
C GLU A 34 6.00 18.53 -5.16
N TRP A 35 4.90 18.12 -5.80
CA TRP A 35 4.68 18.24 -7.24
C TRP A 35 3.58 19.22 -7.63
N ASP A 36 2.97 19.93 -6.68
CA ASP A 36 1.95 20.95 -6.98
C ASP A 36 2.52 22.14 -7.79
N SER A 37 3.83 22.39 -7.67
CA SER A 37 4.54 23.43 -8.45
C SER A 37 5.22 22.89 -9.72
N ALA A 38 5.07 21.60 -10.05
CA ALA A 38 5.77 21.00 -11.18
C ALA A 38 5.10 21.36 -12.53
N PRO A 39 5.87 21.40 -13.63
CA PRO A 39 5.31 21.59 -14.97
C PRO A 39 4.16 20.59 -15.24
N PRO A 40 3.04 21.00 -15.87
CA PRO A 40 1.81 20.19 -15.97
C PRO A 40 2.03 18.77 -16.50
N LYS A 41 3.01 18.59 -17.40
CA LYS A 41 3.37 17.29 -17.98
C LYS A 41 4.00 16.34 -16.95
N ILE A 42 4.86 16.83 -16.06
CA ILE A 42 5.50 16.05 -15.00
C ILE A 42 4.47 15.72 -13.92
N ALA A 43 3.69 16.72 -13.48
CA ALA A 43 2.61 16.54 -12.50
C ALA A 43 1.60 15.45 -12.92
N ARG A 44 1.24 15.39 -14.20
CA ARG A 44 0.35 14.35 -14.75
C ARG A 44 0.93 12.93 -14.58
N TRP A 45 2.21 12.74 -14.90
CA TRP A 45 2.85 11.43 -14.76
C TRP A 45 3.09 11.04 -13.30
N GLN A 46 3.36 12.01 -12.42
CA GLN A 46 3.45 11.77 -10.98
C GLN A 46 2.12 11.32 -10.38
N ARG A 47 1.00 12.00 -10.69
CA ARG A 47 -0.34 11.54 -10.26
C ARG A 47 -0.61 10.11 -10.72
N LYS A 48 -0.21 9.79 -11.96
CA LYS A 48 -0.34 8.43 -12.49
C LYS A 48 0.52 7.42 -11.72
N ARG A 49 1.75 7.80 -11.34
CA ARG A 49 2.65 6.97 -10.50
C ARG A 49 2.02 6.69 -9.14
N ILE A 50 1.55 7.71 -8.44
CA ILE A 50 0.90 7.57 -7.13
C ILE A 50 -0.33 6.65 -7.22
N GLN A 51 -1.17 6.84 -8.24
CA GLN A 51 -2.32 5.97 -8.47
C GLN A 51 -1.90 4.49 -8.67
N HIS A 52 -0.83 4.23 -9.41
CA HIS A 52 -0.35 2.85 -9.63
C HIS A 52 0.33 2.26 -8.39
N GLN A 53 0.99 3.08 -7.57
CA GLN A 53 1.51 2.66 -6.26
C GLN A 53 0.39 2.25 -5.31
N ASP A 54 -0.71 3.02 -5.28
CA ASP A 54 -1.89 2.66 -4.48
C ASP A 54 -2.54 1.35 -4.96
N PHE A 55 -2.61 1.12 -6.28
CA PHE A 55 -3.09 -0.15 -6.82
C PHE A 55 -2.16 -1.31 -6.47
N GLU A 56 -0.84 -1.11 -6.55
CA GLU A 56 0.13 -2.12 -6.15
C GLU A 56 0.00 -2.49 -4.68
N ARG A 57 -0.13 -1.50 -3.79
CA ARG A 57 -0.34 -1.70 -2.35
C ARG A 57 -1.59 -2.54 -2.09
N ARG A 58 -2.73 -2.11 -2.63
CA ARG A 58 -4.02 -2.81 -2.44
C ARG A 58 -3.99 -4.24 -3.00
N LEU A 59 -3.39 -4.46 -4.17
CA LEU A 59 -3.25 -5.81 -4.73
C LEU A 59 -2.34 -6.70 -3.88
N SER A 60 -1.27 -6.14 -3.32
CA SER A 60 -0.37 -6.87 -2.42
C SER A 60 -1.08 -7.27 -1.12
N GLU A 61 -1.90 -6.37 -0.56
CA GLU A 61 -2.76 -6.66 0.60
C GLU A 61 -3.78 -7.77 0.28
N MET A 62 -4.45 -7.70 -0.86
CA MET A 62 -5.38 -8.76 -1.31
C MET A 62 -4.70 -10.13 -1.46
N VAL A 63 -3.49 -10.16 -2.03
CA VAL A 63 -2.70 -11.40 -2.12
C VAL A 63 -2.35 -11.94 -0.74
N ALA A 64 -1.90 -11.06 0.17
CA ALA A 64 -1.54 -11.46 1.54
C ALA A 64 -2.75 -12.00 2.31
N GLU A 65 -3.91 -11.33 2.23
CA GLU A 65 -5.17 -11.76 2.84
C GLU A 65 -5.59 -13.14 2.34
N ARG A 66 -5.57 -13.35 1.01
CA ARG A 66 -5.97 -14.63 0.40
C ARG A 66 -5.01 -15.76 0.73
N ARG A 67 -3.70 -15.51 0.76
CA ARG A 67 -2.70 -16.49 1.23
C ARG A 67 -2.89 -16.83 2.70
N ALA A 68 -3.20 -15.85 3.55
CA ALA A 68 -3.48 -16.09 4.97
C ALA A 68 -4.74 -16.93 5.18
N ARG A 69 -5.80 -16.72 4.38
CA ARG A 69 -7.01 -17.56 4.40
C ARG A 69 -6.72 -18.97 3.91
N LEU A 70 -6.00 -19.09 2.79
CA LEU A 70 -5.61 -20.37 2.20
C LEU A 70 -4.84 -21.25 3.19
N ALA A 71 -3.99 -20.67 4.04
CA ALA A 71 -3.24 -21.40 5.07
C ALA A 71 -4.11 -21.97 6.21
N ARG A 72 -5.36 -21.50 6.37
CA ARG A 72 -6.28 -21.90 7.44
C ARG A 72 -7.39 -22.84 6.97
N VAL A 73 -7.76 -22.75 5.70
CA VAL A 73 -8.84 -23.53 5.11
C VAL A 73 -8.41 -24.99 4.90
N THR A 74 -9.27 -25.91 5.30
CA THR A 74 -9.07 -27.36 5.15
C THR A 74 -9.97 -27.98 4.07
N ASP A 75 -11.03 -27.28 3.66
CA ASP A 75 -11.89 -27.72 2.57
C ASP A 75 -11.15 -27.64 1.22
N LEU A 76 -11.14 -28.74 0.47
CA LEU A 76 -10.38 -28.86 -0.77
C LEU A 76 -10.91 -27.95 -1.88
N VAL A 77 -12.23 -27.76 -1.97
CA VAL A 77 -12.84 -26.94 -3.02
C VAL A 77 -12.54 -25.47 -2.77
N GLU A 78 -12.69 -25.03 -1.52
CA GLU A 78 -12.33 -23.67 -1.11
C GLU A 78 -10.82 -23.43 -1.27
N GLN A 79 -9.97 -24.40 -0.92
CA GLN A 79 -8.52 -24.32 -1.12
C GLN A 79 -8.17 -24.10 -2.60
N GLN A 80 -8.71 -24.91 -3.51
CA GLN A 80 -8.49 -24.76 -4.96
C GLN A 80 -8.97 -23.41 -5.49
N THR A 81 -10.11 -22.93 -4.98
CA THR A 81 -10.65 -21.62 -5.37
C THR A 81 -9.72 -20.50 -4.93
N LEU A 82 -9.27 -20.52 -3.68
CA LEU A 82 -8.32 -19.54 -3.14
C LEU A 82 -6.98 -19.56 -3.87
N HIS A 83 -6.47 -20.73 -4.26
CA HIS A 83 -5.25 -20.81 -5.09
C HIS A 83 -5.41 -20.06 -6.43
N ARG A 84 -6.51 -20.30 -7.14
CA ARG A 84 -6.79 -19.60 -8.43
C ARG A 84 -6.95 -18.09 -8.23
N GLU A 85 -7.56 -17.67 -7.13
CA GLU A 85 -7.68 -16.24 -6.79
C GLU A 85 -6.31 -15.61 -6.52
N VAL A 86 -5.44 -16.28 -5.76
CA VAL A 86 -4.08 -15.83 -5.47
C VAL A 86 -3.29 -15.69 -6.78
N GLU A 87 -3.30 -16.69 -7.65
CA GLU A 87 -2.64 -16.63 -8.96
C GLU A 87 -3.17 -15.47 -9.82
N ALA A 88 -4.48 -15.26 -9.84
CA ALA A 88 -5.09 -14.17 -10.58
C ALA A 88 -4.66 -12.79 -10.05
N TYR A 89 -4.58 -12.62 -8.72
CA TYR A 89 -4.12 -11.38 -8.11
C TYR A 89 -2.63 -11.15 -8.32
N GLU A 90 -1.79 -12.19 -8.24
CA GLU A 90 -0.37 -12.10 -8.53
C GLU A 90 -0.10 -11.70 -9.98
N ALA A 91 -0.84 -12.27 -10.94
CA ALA A 91 -0.75 -11.87 -12.34
C ALA A 91 -1.16 -10.41 -12.56
N ARG A 92 -2.19 -9.92 -11.85
CA ARG A 92 -2.59 -8.50 -11.87
C ARG A 92 -1.51 -7.60 -11.26
N LEU A 93 -0.94 -8.01 -10.13
CA LEU A 93 0.14 -7.29 -9.44
C LEU A 93 1.37 -7.16 -10.33
N ALA A 94 1.78 -8.23 -11.02
CA ALA A 94 2.90 -8.21 -11.97
C ALA A 94 2.66 -7.20 -13.11
N ARG A 95 1.44 -7.17 -13.68
CA ARG A 95 1.09 -6.17 -14.70
C ARG A 95 1.10 -4.73 -14.15
N CYS A 96 0.66 -4.53 -12.91
CA CYS A 96 0.70 -3.22 -12.25
C CYS A 96 2.14 -2.73 -12.06
N ARG A 97 3.03 -3.60 -11.56
CA ARG A 97 4.46 -3.32 -11.38
C ARG A 97 5.13 -2.95 -12.70
N HIS A 98 4.85 -3.70 -13.77
CA HIS A 98 5.35 -3.38 -15.11
C HIS A 98 4.87 -2.01 -15.61
N ALA A 99 3.60 -1.67 -15.37
CA ALA A 99 3.07 -0.35 -15.73
C ALA A 99 3.72 0.77 -14.92
N LEU A 100 3.97 0.54 -13.63
CA LEU A 100 4.64 1.47 -12.72
C LEU A 100 6.08 1.73 -13.17
N GLU A 101 6.83 0.69 -13.51
CA GLU A 101 8.19 0.81 -14.07
C GLU A 101 8.22 1.67 -15.34
N LYS A 102 7.26 1.49 -16.25
CA LYS A 102 7.14 2.33 -17.46
C LYS A 102 6.87 3.79 -17.12
N ILE A 103 6.06 4.06 -16.10
CA ILE A 103 5.76 5.42 -15.64
C ILE A 103 7.02 6.06 -15.03
N GLU A 104 7.75 5.32 -14.20
CA GLU A 104 9.00 5.78 -13.57
C GLU A 104 10.08 6.07 -14.61
N ASN A 105 10.25 5.19 -15.59
CA ASN A 105 11.15 5.41 -16.73
C ASN A 105 10.78 6.67 -17.54
N ARG A 106 9.47 6.93 -17.71
CA ARG A 106 9.01 8.14 -18.40
C ARG A 106 9.28 9.40 -17.57
N LEU A 107 9.07 9.34 -16.26
CA LEU A 107 9.38 10.43 -15.34
C LEU A 107 10.88 10.74 -15.36
N ALA A 108 11.73 9.72 -15.21
CA ALA A 108 13.19 9.88 -15.22
C ALA A 108 13.73 10.53 -16.51
N ARG A 109 13.04 10.34 -17.65
CA ARG A 109 13.37 11.02 -18.92
C ARG A 109 12.87 12.47 -19.00
N LEU A 110 11.87 12.84 -18.21
CA LEU A 110 11.28 14.19 -18.20
C LEU A 110 11.91 15.10 -17.15
N THR A 111 12.51 14.53 -16.10
CA THR A 111 13.21 15.26 -15.02
C THR A 111 14.73 15.25 -15.16
N ARG A 112 15.28 14.68 -16.23
CA ARG A 112 16.69 14.80 -16.61
C ARG A 112 16.88 16.05 -17.46
#